data_AF-A0A833RGB4-F1
#
_entry.id   AF-A0A833RGB4-F1
#
_cell.length_a   1.000
_cell.length_b   1.000
_cell.length_c   1.000
_cell.angle_alpha   90.00
_cell.angle_beta   90.00
_cell.angle_gamma   90.00
#
_symmetry.space_group_name_H-M   'P 1'
#
loop_
_entity.id
_entity.type
_entity.pdbx_description
1 polymer ?
#
loop_
_entity_poly.entity_id
_entity_poly.type
_entity_poly.pdbx_seq_one_letter_code
_entity_poly.pdbx_strand_id
1 'polypeptide(L)'
;MAAHLQRAKKVAAEEVQRWGCMRQTGVSLRYMMDFGARPPERHLLLSAQFLHKELAIRIARRALELDSLPFGLSAKPAILKVKHWYLDSFTDIRSFPHIKDATHELAFTNMIRMIKCAIPYF
;
A
#
# COMPACT_ATOMS: atom_id res chain seq x y z
N MET A 1 -28.98 -0.83 8.77
CA MET A 1 -27.77 -0.11 8.30
C MET A 1 -26.52 -0.37 9.14
N ALA A 2 -26.55 -0.25 10.48
CA ALA A 2 -25.37 -0.40 11.33
C ALA A 2 -24.63 -1.77 11.21
N ALA A 3 -25.37 -2.87 11.07
CA ALA A 3 -24.78 -4.22 10.94
C ALA A 3 -23.94 -4.39 9.64
N HIS A 4 -24.36 -3.77 8.54
CA HIS A 4 -23.61 -3.83 7.28
C HIS A 4 -22.30 -3.04 7.36
N LEU A 5 -22.32 -1.88 8.02
CA LEU A 5 -21.12 -1.06 8.23
C LEU A 5 -20.12 -1.78 9.15
N GLN A 6 -20.61 -2.44 10.20
CA GLN A 6 -19.76 -3.18 11.12
C GLN A 6 -19.11 -4.40 10.46
N ARG A 7 -19.86 -5.10 9.59
CA ARG A 7 -19.33 -6.19 8.79
C ARG A 7 -18.25 -5.70 7.81
N ALA A 8 -18.50 -4.60 7.11
CA ALA A 8 -17.52 -4.03 6.18
C ALA A 8 -16.21 -3.63 6.88
N LYS A 9 -16.29 -2.97 8.04
CA LYS A 9 -15.12 -2.62 8.85
C LYS A 9 -14.33 -3.86 9.31
N LYS A 10 -15.03 -4.93 9.70
CA LYS A 10 -14.40 -6.18 10.10
C LYS A 10 -13.65 -6.83 8.94
N VAL A 11 -14.26 -6.90 7.76
CA VAL A 11 -13.63 -7.47 6.55
C VAL A 11 -12.39 -6.68 6.17
N ALA A 12 -12.46 -5.34 6.19
CA ALA A 12 -11.30 -4.49 5.92
C ALA A 12 -10.14 -4.74 6.91
N ALA A 13 -10.45 -4.88 8.20
CA ALA A 13 -9.45 -5.20 9.22
C ALA A 13 -8.82 -6.59 9.01
N GLU A 14 -9.61 -7.60 8.65
CA GLU A 14 -9.14 -8.95 8.33
C GLU A 14 -8.23 -8.94 7.08
N GLU A 15 -8.56 -8.15 6.05
CA GLU A 15 -7.70 -7.99 4.88
C GLU A 15 -6.36 -7.32 5.24
N VAL A 16 -6.38 -6.20 5.98
CA VAL A 16 -5.15 -5.54 6.42
C VAL A 16 -4.27 -6.49 7.24
N GLN A 17 -4.87 -7.27 8.15
CA GLN A 17 -4.13 -8.28 8.91
C GLN A 17 -3.50 -9.32 7.99
N ARG A 18 -4.28 -9.89 7.05
CA ARG A 18 -3.81 -10.90 6.10
C ARG A 18 -2.63 -10.40 5.26
N TRP A 19 -2.73 -9.18 4.71
CA TRP A 19 -1.70 -8.59 3.86
C TRP A 19 -0.47 -8.16 4.67
N GLY A 20 -0.68 -7.59 5.87
CA GLY A 20 0.41 -7.16 6.75
C GLY A 20 1.27 -8.32 7.27
N CYS A 21 0.70 -9.51 7.41
CA CYS A 21 1.45 -10.72 7.78
C CYS A 21 2.25 -11.34 6.63
N MET A 22 2.05 -10.93 5.38
CA MET A 22 2.82 -11.47 4.24
C MET A 22 4.28 -11.05 4.29
N ARG A 23 5.15 -11.90 3.74
CA ARG A 23 6.59 -11.61 3.63
C ARG A 23 6.81 -10.51 2.60
N GLN A 24 7.57 -9.48 2.98
CA GLN A 24 8.01 -8.42 2.09
C GLN A 24 9.12 -8.93 1.16
N THR A 25 9.11 -8.46 -0.08
CA THR A 25 10.15 -8.77 -1.06
C THR A 25 11.25 -7.72 -0.98
N GLY A 26 12.46 -8.14 -0.59
CA GLY A 26 13.64 -7.27 -0.64
C GLY A 26 14.12 -7.07 -2.07
N VAL A 27 14.50 -5.84 -2.42
CA VAL A 27 15.19 -5.52 -3.68
C VAL A 27 16.60 -5.02 -3.35
N SER A 28 17.60 -5.51 -4.08
CA SER A 28 18.98 -5.07 -3.89
C SER A 28 19.25 -3.79 -4.68
N LEU A 29 20.20 -2.98 -4.21
CA LEU A 29 20.61 -1.77 -4.94
C LEU A 29 21.10 -2.10 -6.36
N ARG A 30 21.86 -3.20 -6.50
CA ARG A 30 22.30 -3.69 -7.82
C ARG A 30 21.10 -3.99 -8.73
N TYR A 31 20.10 -4.71 -8.24
CA TYR A 31 18.88 -4.99 -9.02
C TYR A 31 18.18 -3.69 -9.43
N MET A 32 18.05 -2.71 -8.53
CA MET A 32 17.41 -1.43 -8.84
C MET A 32 18.16 -0.65 -9.94
N MET A 33 19.50 -0.61 -9.86
CA MET A 33 20.32 0.04 -10.89
C MET A 33 20.18 -0.64 -12.25
N ASP A 34 20.29 -1.98 -12.28
CA ASP A 34 20.19 -2.77 -13.50
C ASP A 34 18.79 -2.65 -14.14
N PHE A 35 17.74 -2.66 -13.30
CA PHE A 35 16.36 -2.53 -13.74
C PHE A 35 16.03 -1.13 -14.32
N GLY A 36 16.59 -0.08 -13.71
CA GLY A 36 16.33 1.32 -14.04
C GLY A 36 17.23 1.94 -15.12
N ALA A 37 18.35 1.30 -15.48
CA ALA A 37 19.35 1.89 -16.39
C ALA A 37 18.80 2.21 -17.80
N ARG A 38 17.97 1.32 -18.35
CA ARG A 38 17.21 1.53 -19.61
C ARG A 38 15.92 0.70 -19.53
N PRO A 39 14.81 1.24 -19.02
CA PRO A 39 13.59 0.46 -18.87
C PRO A 39 12.85 0.41 -20.21
N PRO A 40 12.85 -0.73 -20.93
CA PRO A 40 11.85 -0.95 -21.97
C PRO A 40 10.45 -0.93 -21.33
N GLU A 41 9.43 -0.67 -22.14
CA GLU A 41 8.02 -0.60 -21.69
C GLU A 41 7.59 -1.82 -20.86
N ARG A 42 8.09 -3.02 -21.21
CA ARG A 42 7.88 -4.25 -20.42
C ARG A 42 8.36 -4.15 -18.97
N HIS A 43 9.44 -3.42 -18.67
CA HIS A 43 9.94 -3.24 -17.31
C HIS A 43 9.02 -2.32 -16.52
N LEU A 44 8.46 -1.28 -17.13
CA LEU A 44 7.48 -0.41 -16.47
C LEU A 44 6.26 -1.23 -16.02
N LEU A 45 5.72 -2.06 -16.92
CA LEU A 45 4.61 -2.95 -16.59
C LEU A 45 4.96 -3.93 -15.45
N LEU A 46 6.13 -4.59 -15.53
CA LEU A 46 6.59 -5.50 -14.48
C LEU A 46 6.78 -4.80 -13.14
N SER A 47 7.33 -3.59 -13.13
CA SER A 47 7.47 -2.81 -11.90
C SER A 47 6.13 -2.42 -11.30
N ALA A 48 5.15 -2.04 -12.14
CA ALA A 48 3.84 -1.66 -11.67
C ALA A 48 3.10 -2.86 -11.07
N GLN A 49 3.16 -4.03 -11.73
CA GLN A 49 2.61 -5.28 -11.20
C GLN A 49 3.28 -5.71 -9.88
N PHE A 50 4.61 -5.58 -9.80
CA PHE A 50 5.34 -5.83 -8.56
C PHE A 50 4.87 -4.89 -7.44
N LEU A 51 4.81 -3.58 -7.72
CA LEU A 51 4.40 -2.56 -6.75
C LEU A 51 2.92 -2.73 -6.33
N HIS A 52 2.02 -3.11 -7.23
CA HIS A 52 0.60 -3.36 -6.93
C HIS A 52 0.43 -4.34 -5.77
N LYS A 53 1.22 -5.41 -5.76
CA LYS A 53 1.24 -6.38 -4.66
C LYS A 53 2.11 -5.91 -3.48
N GLU A 54 3.33 -5.47 -3.74
CA GLU A 54 4.32 -5.19 -2.71
C GLU A 54 3.94 -3.98 -1.85
N LEU A 55 3.36 -2.93 -2.43
CA LEU A 55 2.91 -1.75 -1.69
C LEU A 55 1.76 -2.10 -0.74
N ALA A 56 0.79 -2.91 -1.17
CA ALA A 56 -0.30 -3.37 -0.31
C ALA A 56 0.23 -4.10 0.93
N ILE A 57 1.23 -4.98 0.77
CA ILE A 57 1.88 -5.69 1.89
C ILE A 57 2.54 -4.69 2.85
N ARG A 58 3.33 -3.75 2.31
CA ARG A 58 4.12 -2.81 3.13
C ARG A 58 3.24 -1.83 3.89
N ILE A 59 2.22 -1.27 3.24
CA ILE A 59 1.28 -0.31 3.84
C ILE A 59 0.43 -0.99 4.91
N ALA A 60 -0.09 -2.19 4.64
CA ALA A 60 -0.82 -2.96 5.63
C ALA A 60 0.03 -3.24 6.88
N ARG A 61 1.29 -3.67 6.69
CA ARG A 61 2.20 -3.90 7.80
C ARG A 61 2.45 -2.64 8.63
N ARG A 62 2.61 -1.47 7.99
CA ARG A 62 2.77 -0.19 8.71
C ARG A 62 1.54 0.19 9.51
N ALA A 63 0.34 -0.03 8.98
CA ALA A 63 -0.90 0.17 9.73
C ALA A 63 -0.96 -0.70 11.00
N LEU A 64 -0.55 -1.97 10.90
CA LEU A 64 -0.48 -2.89 12.05
C LEU A 64 0.58 -2.46 13.07
N GLU A 65 1.75 -2.01 12.62
CA GLU A 65 2.80 -1.51 13.49
C GLU A 65 2.31 -0.29 14.30
N LEU A 66 1.60 0.64 13.68
CA LEU A 66 1.00 1.80 14.34
C LEU A 66 -0.05 1.41 15.40
N ASP A 67 -0.81 0.34 15.16
CA ASP A 67 -1.76 -0.20 16.13
C ASP A 67 -1.09 -0.88 17.32
N SER A 68 0.09 -1.48 17.09
CA SER A 68 0.87 -2.17 18.12
C SER A 68 1.77 -1.27 18.97
N LEU A 69 1.74 0.06 18.76
CA LEU A 69 2.63 0.97 19.47
C LEU A 69 2.41 0.94 20.99
N PRO A 70 3.49 0.89 21.80
CA PRO A 70 3.40 0.72 23.24
C PRO A 70 2.95 2.00 23.97
N PHE A 71 2.71 1.88 25.28
CA PHE A 71 2.42 3.01 26.18
C PHE A 71 1.20 3.86 25.78
N GLY A 72 0.23 3.28 25.07
CA GLY A 72 -0.95 3.98 24.58
C GLY A 72 -0.66 4.98 23.45
N LEU A 73 0.52 4.92 22.82
CA LEU A 73 0.87 5.79 21.70
C LEU A 73 -0.04 5.57 20.49
N SER A 74 -0.51 4.34 20.27
CA SER A 74 -1.47 4.01 19.20
C SER A 74 -2.79 4.81 19.30
N ALA A 75 -3.16 5.25 20.50
CA ALA A 75 -4.37 6.05 20.74
C ALA A 75 -4.14 7.57 20.59
N LYS A 76 -2.91 8.03 20.35
CA LYS A 76 -2.64 9.47 20.18
C LYS A 76 -3.31 9.98 18.89
N PRO A 77 -3.97 11.16 18.91
CA PRO A 77 -4.69 11.68 17.73
C PRO A 77 -3.85 11.77 16.45
N ALA A 78 -2.58 12.18 16.57
CA ALA A 78 -1.67 12.25 15.43
C ALA A 78 -1.37 10.86 14.84
N ILE A 79 -1.20 9.85 15.69
CA ILE A 79 -0.94 8.46 15.27
C ILE A 79 -2.18 7.86 14.61
N LEU A 80 -3.36 8.08 15.18
CA LEU A 80 -4.63 7.65 14.58
C LEU A 80 -4.84 8.27 13.20
N LYS A 81 -4.51 9.56 13.04
CA LYS A 81 -4.59 10.26 11.75
C LYS A 81 -3.67 9.61 10.71
N VAL A 82 -2.41 9.36 11.07
CA VAL A 82 -1.45 8.69 10.18
C VAL A 82 -1.91 7.27 9.85
N LYS A 83 -2.44 6.53 10.82
CA LYS A 83 -2.99 5.19 10.60
C LYS A 83 -4.13 5.21 9.59
N HIS A 84 -5.06 6.18 9.70
CA HIS A 84 -6.15 6.32 8.73
C HIS A 84 -5.62 6.55 7.31
N TRP A 85 -4.59 7.40 7.13
CA TRP A 85 -3.97 7.56 5.81
C TRP A 85 -3.39 6.26 5.24
N TYR A 86 -2.77 5.41 6.08
CA TYR A 86 -2.31 4.09 5.63
C TYR A 86 -3.48 3.17 5.24
N LEU A 87 -4.58 3.17 5.99
CA LEU A 87 -5.76 2.36 5.68
C LEU A 87 -6.47 2.80 4.40
N ASP A 88 -6.59 4.11 4.19
CA ASP A 88 -7.15 4.69 2.97
C ASP A 88 -6.26 4.33 1.77
N SER A 89 -4.95 4.52 1.88
CA SER A 89 -3.98 4.16 0.84
C SER A 89 -3.99 2.66 0.52
N PHE A 90 -4.14 1.81 1.55
CA PHE A 90 -4.28 0.36 1.36
C PHE A 90 -5.53 0.03 0.54
N THR A 91 -6.65 0.68 0.87
CA THR A 91 -7.93 0.49 0.18
C THR A 91 -7.83 0.92 -1.29
N ASP A 92 -7.20 2.07 -1.57
CA ASP A 92 -6.98 2.55 -2.94
C ASP A 92 -6.17 1.55 -3.77
N ILE A 93 -5.04 1.07 -3.23
CA ILE A 93 -4.19 0.10 -3.93
C ILE A 93 -4.92 -1.23 -4.17
N ARG A 94 -5.67 -1.72 -3.17
CA ARG A 94 -6.41 -2.98 -3.26
C ARG A 94 -7.60 -2.91 -4.22
N SER A 95 -8.20 -1.75 -4.33
CA SER A 95 -9.31 -1.48 -5.25
C SER A 95 -8.84 -1.25 -6.69
N PHE A 96 -7.55 -0.92 -6.87
CA PHE A 96 -6.97 -0.77 -8.21
C PHE A 96 -7.00 -2.12 -8.97
N PRO A 97 -7.49 -2.15 -10.21
CA PRO A 97 -7.61 -3.38 -10.99
C PRO A 97 -6.26 -3.99 -11.35
N HIS A 98 -6.27 -5.24 -11.80
CA HIS A 98 -5.03 -5.88 -12.26
C HIS A 98 -4.39 -5.14 -13.44
N ILE A 99 -3.09 -4.86 -13.35
CA ILE A 99 -2.33 -4.08 -14.32
C ILE A 99 -1.93 -4.98 -15.49
N LYS A 100 -2.48 -4.71 -16.68
CA LYS A 100 -2.32 -5.58 -17.87
C LYS A 100 -1.59 -4.91 -19.02
N ASP A 101 -1.63 -3.59 -19.08
CA ASP A 101 -1.12 -2.79 -20.20
C ASP A 101 -0.54 -1.46 -19.72
N ALA A 102 0.03 -0.69 -20.65
CA ALA A 102 0.63 0.61 -20.39
C ALA A 102 -0.36 1.66 -19.88
N THR A 103 -1.65 1.56 -20.26
CA THR A 103 -2.68 2.48 -19.76
C THR A 103 -2.96 2.24 -18.28
N HIS A 104 -3.07 0.97 -17.87
CA HIS A 104 -3.19 0.60 -16.46
C HIS A 104 -1.94 0.97 -15.66
N GLU A 105 -0.75 0.77 -16.24
CA GLU A 105 0.52 1.17 -15.63
C GLU A 105 0.53 2.66 -15.31
N LEU A 106 0.24 3.50 -16.31
CA LEU A 106 0.23 4.96 -16.14
C LEU A 106 -0.82 5.41 -15.11
N ALA A 107 -2.01 4.83 -15.16
CA ALA A 107 -3.07 5.12 -14.19
C ALA A 107 -2.66 4.73 -12.77
N PHE A 108 -2.01 3.58 -12.60
CA PHE A 108 -1.49 3.12 -11.31
C PHE A 108 -0.38 4.03 -10.79
N THR A 109 0.54 4.44 -11.66
CA THR A 109 1.61 5.40 -11.34
C THR A 109 1.03 6.74 -10.87
N ASN A 110 -0.03 7.24 -11.51
CA ASN A 110 -0.71 8.45 -11.06
C ASN A 110 -1.39 8.29 -9.70
N MET A 111 -2.04 7.14 -9.46
CA MET A 111 -2.62 6.83 -8.14
C MET A 111 -1.53 6.81 -7.04
N ILE A 112 -0.37 6.20 -7.30
CA ILE A 112 0.76 6.19 -6.35
C ILE A 112 1.24 7.62 -6.05
N ARG A 113 1.31 8.49 -7.07
CA ARG A 113 1.67 9.91 -6.86
C ARG A 113 0.69 10.61 -5.92
N MET A 114 -0.61 10.35 -6.05
CA MET A 114 -1.63 10.90 -5.15
C MET A 114 -1.44 10.41 -3.72
N ILE A 115 -1.18 9.11 -3.53
CA ILE A 115 -0.90 8.53 -2.20
C ILE A 115 0.34 9.18 -1.57
N LYS A 116 1.41 9.37 -2.34
CA LYS A 116 2.63 10.02 -1.85
C LYS A 116 2.36 11.44 -1.36
N CYS A 117 1.56 12.22 -2.09
CA CYS A 117 1.20 13.58 -1.69
C CYS A 117 0.27 13.62 -0.46
N ALA A 118 -0.55 12.58 -0.25
CA ALA A 118 -1.52 12.53 0.84
C ALA A 118 -0.90 12.27 2.22
N ILE A 119 0.30 11.67 2.28
CA ILE A 119 1.03 11.39 3.52
C ILE A 119 2.11 12.46 3.70
N PRO A 120 1.92 13.49 4.55
CA PRO A 120 2.75 14.71 4.60
C PRO A 120 4.22 14.55 5.04
N TYR A 121 4.77 13.35 5.13
CA TYR A 121 6.15 13.10 5.54
C TYR A 121 6.78 11.88 4.81
N PHE A 122 6.28 11.57 3.61
CA PHE A 122 6.74 10.46 2.77
C PHE A 122 7.54 10.93 1.55
#